data_AF-A0A845A365-F1
#
_entry.id   AF-A0A845A365-F1
#
_cell.length_a   1.000
_cell.length_b   1.000
_cell.length_c   1.000
_cell.angle_alpha   90.00
_cell.angle_beta   90.00
_cell.angle_gamma   90.00
#
_symmetry.space_group_name_H-M   'P 1'
#
loop_
_entity.id
_entity.type
_entity.pdbx_description
1 polymer ?
#
loop_
_entity_poly.entity_id
_entity_poly.type
_entity_poly.pdbx_seq_one_letter_code
_entity_poly.pdbx_strand_id
1 'polypeptide(L)'
;MTRAYRYILTHDSGMAPCPDGGLISLATCKPVIRRVARPGDWVLGFRPGSLERGLMLWAGRVAEKMSHGEYQRQHGNRSDAVYRMGKNGDYERLDPAYHPSQAEMDRDVREPVLLFDKAVSVYLGGQPASLPDTLAQLAAAGRGHRVSEVAPDELAALERWIGALTPAPSVRGRGRRQSCR
;
A
#
# COMPACT_ATOMS: atom_id res chain seq x y z
N MET A 1 19.75 -0.58 -7.54
CA MET A 1 19.70 -0.18 -6.12
C MET A 1 18.25 -0.18 -5.65
N THR A 2 18.00 -0.53 -4.40
CA THR A 2 16.65 -0.60 -3.81
C THR A 2 16.18 0.79 -3.41
N ARG A 3 14.92 1.13 -3.70
CA ARG A 3 14.33 2.42 -3.32
C ARG A 3 13.27 2.25 -2.24
N ALA A 4 13.16 3.24 -1.34
CA ALA A 4 12.07 3.35 -0.39
C ALA A 4 11.16 4.53 -0.72
N TYR A 5 9.90 4.23 -1.01
CA TYR A 5 8.81 5.18 -1.17
C TYR A 5 8.13 5.42 0.16
N ARG A 6 8.02 6.68 0.57
CA ARG A 6 7.53 7.06 1.90
C ARG A 6 6.43 8.09 1.77
N TYR A 7 5.31 7.90 2.45
CA TYR A 7 4.21 8.86 2.38
C TYR A 7 3.39 8.92 3.67
N ILE A 8 2.69 10.04 3.86
CA ILE A 8 1.70 10.18 4.95
C ILE A 8 0.37 9.55 4.52
N LEU A 9 -0.10 8.57 5.28
CA LEU A 9 -1.39 7.90 5.13
C LEU A 9 -2.44 8.68 5.93
N THR A 10 -3.10 9.62 5.27
CA THR A 10 -4.08 10.53 5.90
C THR A 10 -5.39 9.86 6.26
N HIS A 11 -5.83 8.92 5.42
CA HIS A 11 -7.06 8.15 5.61
C HIS A 11 -6.74 6.69 5.32
N ASP A 12 -7.09 5.83 6.25
CA ASP A 12 -6.92 4.39 6.12
C ASP A 12 -8.27 3.69 6.28
N SER A 13 -8.89 3.37 5.14
CA SER A 13 -10.11 2.57 5.06
C SER A 13 -9.81 1.07 4.89
N GLY A 14 -8.54 0.67 4.83
CA GLY A 14 -8.13 -0.68 4.45
C GLY A 14 -8.29 -1.00 2.96
N MET A 15 -8.50 0.01 2.11
CA MET A 15 -8.58 -0.16 0.65
C MET A 15 -7.23 0.05 -0.05
N ALA A 16 -6.36 0.91 0.50
CA ALA A 16 -5.07 1.24 -0.08
C ALA A 16 -4.15 1.91 0.98
N PRO A 17 -3.36 1.14 1.73
CA PRO A 17 -3.08 -0.29 1.56
C PRO A 17 -4.26 -1.20 1.95
N CYS A 18 -4.35 -2.37 1.34
CA CYS A 18 -5.31 -3.41 1.70
C CYS A 18 -4.57 -4.61 2.32
N PRO A 19 -4.77 -4.92 3.61
CA PRO A 19 -4.07 -6.02 4.32
C PRO A 19 -4.87 -7.35 4.35
N ASP A 20 -5.90 -7.50 3.52
CA ASP A 20 -6.82 -8.63 3.57
C ASP A 20 -6.08 -9.98 3.39
N GLY A 21 -6.53 -11.05 4.05
CA GLY A 21 -5.95 -12.39 3.92
C GLY A 21 -4.43 -12.49 4.16
N GLY A 22 -3.84 -11.56 4.92
CA GLY A 22 -2.40 -11.53 5.20
C GLY A 22 -1.53 -11.16 3.99
N LEU A 23 -2.13 -10.66 2.91
CA LEU A 23 -1.43 -10.09 1.76
C LEU A 23 -1.68 -8.59 1.78
N ILE A 24 -0.62 -7.80 1.68
CA ILE A 24 -0.76 -6.36 1.50
C ILE A 24 -0.77 -6.06 -0.01
N SER A 25 -1.68 -5.20 -0.44
CA SER A 25 -1.77 -4.69 -1.81
C SER A 25 -1.99 -3.18 -1.85
N LEU A 26 -1.64 -2.57 -2.97
CA LEU A 26 -1.94 -1.18 -3.27
C LEU A 26 -2.58 -1.10 -4.66
N ALA A 27 -3.91 -1.24 -4.71
CA ALA A 27 -4.65 -1.34 -5.96
C ALA A 27 -5.03 0.01 -6.58
N THR A 28 -5.23 1.08 -5.82
CA THR A 28 -5.79 2.33 -6.38
C THR A 28 -5.03 3.59 -5.97
N CYS A 29 -4.95 3.90 -4.68
CA CYS A 29 -4.29 5.12 -4.25
C CYS A 29 -2.78 5.11 -4.56
N LYS A 30 -2.18 6.31 -4.60
CA LYS A 30 -0.75 6.53 -4.92
C LYS A 30 -0.35 6.08 -6.34
N PRO A 31 -0.99 6.63 -7.39
CA PRO A 31 -0.73 6.25 -8.78
C PRO A 31 0.75 6.37 -9.17
N VAL A 32 1.44 7.42 -8.70
CA VAL A 32 2.87 7.59 -9.01
C VAL A 32 3.73 6.45 -8.46
N ILE A 33 3.52 6.02 -7.21
CA ILE A 33 4.28 4.91 -6.60
C ILE A 33 3.98 3.62 -7.36
N ARG A 34 2.69 3.33 -7.60
CA ARG A 34 2.21 2.17 -8.37
C ARG A 34 2.87 2.11 -9.76
N ARG A 35 2.98 3.26 -10.43
CA ARG A 35 3.64 3.39 -11.73
C ARG A 35 5.13 3.04 -11.68
N VAL A 36 5.88 3.63 -10.75
CA VAL A 36 7.36 3.63 -10.83
C VAL A 36 8.07 2.62 -9.93
N ALA A 37 7.43 2.12 -8.87
CA ALA A 37 8.02 1.12 -7.98
C ALA A 37 8.22 -0.20 -8.74
N ARG A 38 9.25 -0.95 -8.39
CA ARG A 38 9.62 -2.24 -9.01
C ARG A 38 9.73 -3.32 -7.93
N PRO A 39 9.64 -4.62 -8.29
CA PRO A 39 9.96 -5.69 -7.36
C PRO A 39 11.30 -5.44 -6.65
N GLY A 40 11.31 -5.62 -5.32
CA GLY A 40 12.43 -5.30 -4.44
C GLY A 40 12.40 -3.90 -3.82
N ASP A 41 11.69 -2.93 -4.41
CA ASP A 41 11.49 -1.60 -3.79
C ASP A 41 10.57 -1.69 -2.56
N TRP A 42 10.69 -0.74 -1.65
CA TRP A 42 9.91 -0.65 -0.43
C TRP A 42 8.89 0.48 -0.46
N VAL A 43 7.73 0.27 0.14
CA VAL A 43 6.72 1.31 0.36
C VAL A 43 6.38 1.37 1.83
N LEU A 44 6.43 2.56 2.41
CA LEU A 44 6.20 2.83 3.83
C LEU A 44 5.13 3.91 3.99
N GLY A 45 4.10 3.61 4.77
CA GLY A 45 3.04 4.55 5.12
C GLY A 45 3.14 4.99 6.58
N PHE A 46 3.06 6.30 6.80
CA PHE A 46 3.20 6.92 8.12
C PHE A 46 1.94 7.65 8.55
N ARG A 47 1.69 7.68 9.86
CA ARG A 47 0.61 8.46 10.46
C ARG A 47 0.87 9.97 10.27
N PRO A 48 -0.18 10.79 10.07
CA PRO A 48 -0.07 12.24 10.16
C PRO A 48 0.26 12.65 11.61
N GLY A 49 1.27 13.47 11.81
CA GLY A 49 1.63 13.98 13.13
C GLY A 49 2.65 15.11 13.06
N SER A 50 2.51 16.09 13.95
CA SER A 50 3.43 17.23 14.11
C SER A 50 4.47 17.02 15.21
N LEU A 51 4.19 16.15 16.19
CA LEU A 51 5.00 15.96 17.40
C LEU A 51 6.02 14.82 17.27
N GLU A 52 5.61 13.68 16.69
CA GLU A 52 6.47 12.52 16.51
C GLU A 52 6.57 12.16 15.03
N ARG A 53 7.78 12.25 14.47
CA ARG A 53 8.07 11.79 13.10
C ARG A 53 8.35 10.30 13.13
N GLY A 54 8.00 9.61 12.05
CA GLY A 54 8.36 8.20 11.89
C GLY A 54 7.39 7.20 12.53
N LEU A 55 6.18 7.64 12.93
CA LEU A 55 5.09 6.74 13.30
C LEU A 55 4.58 5.96 12.08
N MET A 56 5.15 4.78 11.83
CA MET A 56 4.84 3.92 10.71
C MET A 56 3.54 3.14 10.97
N LEU A 57 2.63 3.13 9.99
CA LEU A 57 1.38 2.36 10.02
C LEU A 57 1.49 1.06 9.24
N TRP A 58 2.33 1.04 8.19
CA TRP A 58 2.60 -0.16 7.41
C TRP A 58 3.88 0.00 6.61
N ALA A 59 4.48 -1.13 6.24
CA ALA A 59 5.55 -1.20 5.26
C ALA A 59 5.47 -2.50 4.47
N GLY A 60 5.95 -2.47 3.23
CA GLY A 60 6.11 -3.70 2.47
C GLY A 60 7.12 -3.58 1.35
N ARG A 61 7.75 -4.72 1.05
CA ARG A 61 8.59 -4.91 -0.13
C ARG A 61 7.73 -5.32 -1.31
N VAL A 62 7.80 -4.58 -2.42
CA VAL A 62 7.08 -4.90 -3.64
C VAL A 62 7.57 -6.27 -4.13
N ALA A 63 6.64 -7.22 -4.26
CA ALA A 63 6.90 -8.54 -4.81
C ALA A 63 6.51 -8.57 -6.29
N GLU A 64 5.34 -8.02 -6.63
CA GLU A 64 4.77 -8.13 -7.96
C GLU A 64 4.01 -6.87 -8.37
N LYS A 65 3.90 -6.70 -9.70
CA LYS A 65 3.04 -5.70 -10.35
C LYS A 65 2.15 -6.40 -11.34
N MET A 66 0.86 -6.10 -11.33
CA MET A 66 -0.10 -6.67 -12.27
C MET A 66 -1.18 -5.66 -12.65
N SER A 67 -1.87 -5.90 -13.76
CA SER A 67 -3.05 -5.11 -14.14
C SER A 67 -4.21 -5.35 -13.17
N HIS A 68 -5.17 -4.42 -13.14
CA HIS A 68 -6.41 -4.60 -12.39
C HIS A 68 -7.20 -5.84 -12.84
N GLY A 69 -7.20 -6.13 -14.14
CA GLY A 69 -7.86 -7.32 -14.68
C GLY A 69 -7.24 -8.63 -14.18
N GLU A 70 -5.90 -8.73 -14.17
CA GLU A 70 -5.20 -9.90 -13.59
C GLU A 70 -5.45 -10.00 -12.10
N TYR A 71 -5.34 -8.88 -11.38
CA TYR A 71 -5.57 -8.80 -9.96
C TYR A 71 -6.96 -9.29 -9.57
N GLN A 72 -8.00 -8.84 -10.27
CA GLN A 72 -9.37 -9.28 -10.00
C GLN A 72 -9.58 -10.78 -10.29
N ARG A 73 -8.93 -11.34 -11.32
CA ARG A 73 -9.02 -12.78 -11.61
C ARG A 73 -8.34 -13.63 -10.55
N GLN A 74 -7.17 -13.22 -10.08
CA GLN A 74 -6.37 -13.98 -9.11
C GLN A 74 -6.81 -13.75 -7.65
N HIS A 75 -7.35 -12.57 -7.36
CA HIS A 75 -7.63 -12.11 -5.99
C HIS A 75 -9.01 -11.46 -5.83
N GLY A 76 -10.00 -11.87 -6.62
CA GLY A 76 -11.34 -11.24 -6.67
C GLY A 76 -12.16 -11.29 -5.38
N ASN A 77 -11.71 -12.04 -4.36
CA ASN A 77 -12.31 -12.07 -3.04
C ASN A 77 -11.81 -10.95 -2.10
N ARG A 78 -10.74 -10.24 -2.48
CA ARG A 78 -10.19 -9.14 -1.67
C ARG A 78 -11.06 -7.90 -1.76
N SER A 79 -11.10 -7.13 -0.68
CA SER A 79 -11.89 -5.89 -0.60
C SER A 79 -11.49 -4.84 -1.65
N ASP A 80 -10.21 -4.76 -2.02
CA ASP A 80 -9.67 -3.79 -2.98
C ASP A 80 -9.66 -4.28 -4.44
N ALA A 81 -10.15 -5.49 -4.72
CA ALA A 81 -10.34 -6.01 -6.09
C ALA A 81 -11.65 -5.48 -6.71
N VAL A 82 -11.76 -4.15 -6.82
CA VAL A 82 -13.01 -3.43 -7.14
C VAL A 82 -13.26 -3.20 -8.63
N TYR A 83 -12.34 -3.59 -9.51
CA TYR A 83 -12.48 -3.41 -10.97
C TYR A 83 -12.32 -4.74 -11.70
N ARG A 84 -13.26 -5.05 -12.60
CA ARG A 84 -13.21 -6.22 -13.48
C ARG A 84 -12.97 -5.77 -14.91
N MET A 85 -12.01 -6.39 -15.59
CA MET A 85 -11.77 -6.12 -17.00
C MET A 85 -12.76 -6.92 -17.87
N GLY A 86 -13.52 -6.22 -18.71
CA GLY A 86 -14.41 -6.79 -19.71
C GLY A 86 -13.67 -7.28 -20.95
N LYS A 87 -14.41 -7.92 -21.87
CA LYS A 87 -13.85 -8.52 -23.10
C LYS A 87 -13.20 -7.51 -24.04
N ASN A 88 -13.67 -6.27 -24.01
CA ASN A 88 -13.21 -5.19 -24.90
C ASN A 88 -12.07 -4.36 -24.28
N GLY A 89 -11.61 -4.72 -23.07
CA GLY A 89 -10.60 -3.95 -22.33
C GLY A 89 -11.17 -2.88 -21.39
N ASP A 90 -12.48 -2.60 -21.46
CA ASP A 90 -13.16 -1.69 -20.53
C ASP A 90 -13.21 -2.26 -19.11
N TYR A 91 -13.22 -1.39 -18.11
CA TYR A 91 -13.34 -1.78 -16.71
C TYR A 91 -14.77 -1.58 -16.19
N GLU A 92 -15.33 -2.64 -15.61
CA GLU A 92 -16.55 -2.63 -14.82
C GLU A 92 -16.20 -2.41 -13.35
N ARG A 93 -16.96 -1.56 -12.67
CA ARG A 93 -16.84 -1.37 -11.23
C ARG A 93 -17.69 -2.34 -10.44
N LEU A 94 -17.04 -3.08 -9.54
CA LEU A 94 -17.70 -4.04 -8.67
C LEU A 94 -18.21 -3.41 -7.36
N ASP A 95 -17.59 -2.31 -6.91
CA ASP A 95 -18.07 -1.50 -5.77
C ASP A 95 -18.46 -0.09 -6.23
N PRO A 96 -19.74 0.17 -6.54
CA PRO A 96 -20.21 1.49 -7.00
C PRO A 96 -19.93 2.64 -6.03
N ALA A 97 -19.81 2.36 -4.73
CA ALA A 97 -19.60 3.39 -3.72
C ALA A 97 -18.13 3.86 -3.65
N TYR A 98 -17.19 3.04 -4.10
CA TYR A 98 -15.78 3.37 -4.09
C TYR A 98 -15.41 4.18 -5.34
N HIS A 99 -14.88 5.40 -5.15
CA HIS A 99 -14.40 6.29 -6.23
C HIS A 99 -15.46 6.62 -7.30
N PRO A 100 -16.69 7.06 -6.94
CA PRO A 100 -17.94 6.99 -7.72
C PRO A 100 -17.90 7.56 -9.16
N SER A 101 -16.96 8.46 -9.48
CA SER A 101 -16.86 9.06 -10.81
C SER A 101 -16.04 8.22 -11.80
N GLN A 102 -16.34 8.37 -13.10
CA GLN A 102 -15.55 7.77 -14.18
C GLN A 102 -14.08 8.23 -14.12
N ALA A 103 -13.85 9.52 -13.86
CA ALA A 103 -12.51 10.10 -13.79
C ALA A 103 -11.66 9.49 -12.66
N GLU A 104 -12.27 9.08 -11.54
CA GLU A 104 -11.54 8.36 -10.49
C GLU A 104 -11.19 6.93 -10.91
N MET A 105 -12.12 6.20 -11.54
CA MET A 105 -11.82 4.88 -12.10
C MET A 105 -10.70 4.94 -13.13
N ASP A 106 -10.75 5.90 -14.05
CA ASP A 106 -9.72 6.08 -15.08
C ASP A 106 -8.34 6.37 -14.48
N ARG A 107 -8.27 7.01 -13.31
CA ARG A 107 -7.01 7.21 -12.57
C ARG A 107 -6.57 5.93 -11.86
N ASP A 108 -7.49 5.17 -11.32
CA ASP A 108 -7.18 3.94 -10.61
C ASP A 108 -6.63 2.87 -11.54
N VAL A 109 -7.35 2.56 -12.62
CA VAL A 109 -7.04 1.44 -13.51
C VAL A 109 -5.89 1.72 -14.47
N ARG A 110 -5.51 2.99 -14.63
CA ARG A 110 -4.37 3.43 -15.45
C ARG A 110 -3.04 2.88 -14.95
N GLU A 111 -2.91 2.74 -13.64
CA GLU A 111 -1.67 2.28 -13.01
C GLU A 111 -1.83 0.81 -12.57
N PRO A 112 -0.73 0.06 -12.38
CA PRO A 112 -0.80 -1.33 -11.96
C PRO A 112 -1.17 -1.46 -10.48
N VAL A 113 -1.61 -2.64 -10.07
CA VAL A 113 -1.72 -3.05 -8.66
C VAL A 113 -0.34 -3.50 -8.19
N LEU A 114 0.07 -3.08 -6.99
CA LEU A 114 1.28 -3.61 -6.33
C LEU A 114 0.87 -4.68 -5.32
N LEU A 115 1.54 -5.83 -5.37
CA LEU A 115 1.49 -6.85 -4.31
C LEU A 115 2.79 -6.82 -3.52
N PHE A 116 2.67 -7.01 -2.21
CA PHE A 116 3.79 -6.95 -1.29
C PHE A 116 4.13 -8.33 -0.73
N ASP A 117 5.42 -8.58 -0.53
CA ASP A 117 5.95 -9.84 -0.03
C ASP A 117 5.44 -10.12 1.39
N LYS A 118 4.67 -11.19 1.56
CA LYS A 118 4.05 -11.54 2.85
C LYS A 118 5.08 -11.83 3.95
N ALA A 119 6.27 -12.29 3.59
CA ALA A 119 7.28 -12.69 4.58
C ALA A 119 7.96 -11.48 5.24
N VAL A 120 7.97 -10.32 4.58
CA VAL A 120 8.70 -9.13 5.03
C VAL A 120 7.85 -7.86 5.00
N SER A 121 6.52 -7.98 4.95
CA SER A 121 5.61 -6.84 4.97
C SER A 121 4.72 -6.86 6.20
N VAL A 122 4.45 -5.68 6.76
CA VAL A 122 3.67 -5.52 7.99
C VAL A 122 2.63 -4.42 7.83
N TYR A 123 1.44 -4.67 8.36
CA TYR A 123 0.39 -3.68 8.51
C TYR A 123 0.01 -3.61 9.98
N LEU A 124 0.12 -2.43 10.58
CA LEU A 124 -0.07 -2.20 12.01
C LEU A 124 -1.44 -1.56 12.32
N GLY A 125 -2.21 -1.20 11.29
CA GLY A 125 -3.52 -0.58 11.43
C GLY A 125 -3.46 0.69 12.27
N GLY A 126 -4.35 0.81 13.26
CA GLY A 126 -4.43 1.99 14.13
C GLY A 126 -3.35 2.11 15.21
N GLN A 127 -2.38 1.19 15.27
CA GLN A 127 -1.33 1.15 16.30
C GLN A 127 0.04 1.36 15.65
N PRO A 128 0.43 2.61 15.33
CA PRO A 128 1.70 2.86 14.64
C PRO A 128 2.91 2.49 15.50
N ALA A 129 3.99 2.05 14.85
CA ALA A 129 5.28 1.84 15.49
C ALA A 129 6.23 3.01 15.18
N SER A 130 6.93 3.51 16.18
CA SER A 130 7.94 4.55 16.00
C SER A 130 9.20 3.93 15.37
N LEU A 131 9.69 4.55 14.29
CA LEU A 131 10.96 4.14 13.70
C LEU A 131 12.09 4.26 14.73
N PRO A 132 13.01 3.29 14.82
CA PRO A 132 14.22 3.45 15.60
C PRO A 132 15.09 4.55 15.00
N ASP A 133 15.94 5.19 15.82
CA ASP A 133 16.80 6.29 15.38
C ASP A 133 17.67 5.95 14.16
N THR A 134 18.10 4.69 14.06
CA THR A 134 18.89 4.17 12.93
C THR A 134 18.15 4.17 11.59
N LEU A 135 16.81 4.29 11.61
CA LEU A 135 15.94 4.35 10.44
C LEU A 135 15.19 5.68 10.34
N ALA A 136 15.51 6.68 11.17
CA ALA A 136 14.77 7.96 11.22
C ALA A 136 14.76 8.70 9.87
N GLN A 137 15.81 8.54 9.05
CA GLN A 137 15.91 9.05 7.69
C GLN A 137 14.84 8.47 6.73
N LEU A 138 14.26 7.31 7.06
CA LEU A 138 13.15 6.69 6.34
C LEU A 138 11.77 7.22 6.79
N ALA A 139 11.70 8.15 7.74
CA ALA A 139 10.45 8.81 8.06
C ALA A 139 9.93 9.62 6.86
N ALA A 140 8.61 9.64 6.67
CA ALA A 140 7.98 10.57 5.75
C ALA A 140 7.92 11.99 6.36
N ALA A 141 8.06 13.02 5.51
CA ALA A 141 7.88 14.41 5.89
C ALA A 141 7.06 15.17 4.83
N GLY A 142 6.08 15.96 5.28
CA GLY A 142 5.27 16.84 4.43
C GLY A 142 4.25 16.12 3.54
N ARG A 143 3.68 16.86 2.57
CA ARG A 143 2.69 16.34 1.62
C ARG A 143 3.37 15.55 0.48
N GLY A 144 2.62 14.59 -0.07
CA GLY A 144 3.06 13.75 -1.19
C GLY A 144 3.80 12.48 -0.74
N HIS A 145 4.56 11.89 -1.66
CA HIS A 145 5.53 10.85 -1.32
C HIS A 145 6.95 11.37 -1.47
N ARG A 146 7.91 10.66 -0.88
CA ARG A 146 9.35 10.85 -1.06
C ARG A 146 9.94 9.53 -1.49
N VAL A 147 11.05 9.60 -2.23
CA VAL A 147 11.81 8.43 -2.67
C VAL A 147 13.28 8.67 -2.38
N SER A 148 13.94 7.66 -1.85
CA SER A 148 15.40 7.63 -1.70
C SER A 148 15.89 6.23 -2.01
N GLU A 149 17.14 6.13 -2.43
CA GLU A 149 17.86 4.85 -2.40
C GLU A 149 18.11 4.45 -0.95
N VAL A 150 18.16 3.15 -0.70
CA VAL A 150 18.38 2.56 0.62
C VAL A 150 19.64 1.73 0.55
N ALA A 151 20.58 1.98 1.47
CA ALA A 151 21.81 1.22 1.53
C ALA A 151 21.54 -0.23 2.00
N PRO A 152 22.34 -1.23 1.61
CA PRO A 152 22.07 -2.63 1.96
C PRO A 152 21.99 -2.93 3.47
N ASP A 153 22.80 -2.23 4.27
CA ASP A 153 22.81 -2.33 5.73
C ASP A 153 21.56 -1.70 6.36
N GLU A 154 21.14 -0.54 5.86
CA GLU A 154 19.88 0.12 6.24
C GLU A 154 18.66 -0.76 5.88
N LEU A 155 18.68 -1.37 4.70
CA LEU A 155 17.66 -2.31 4.24
C LEU A 155 17.55 -3.53 5.18
N ALA A 156 18.69 -4.11 5.55
CA ALA A 156 18.73 -5.23 6.48
C ALA A 156 18.26 -4.82 7.89
N ALA A 157 18.54 -3.59 8.33
CA ALA A 157 18.03 -3.05 9.58
C ALA A 157 16.50 -2.85 9.54
N LEU A 158 15.97 -2.36 8.43
CA LEU A 158 14.52 -2.23 8.20
C LEU A 158 13.82 -3.60 8.24
N GLU A 159 14.35 -4.59 7.51
CA GLU A 159 13.78 -5.95 7.48
C GLU A 159 13.79 -6.60 8.87
N ARG A 160 14.90 -6.50 9.61
CA ARG A 160 14.98 -7.03 10.99
C ARG A 160 13.99 -6.34 11.92
N TRP A 161 13.90 -5.02 11.85
CA TRP A 161 12.98 -4.26 12.70
C TRP A 161 11.53 -4.61 12.41
N ILE A 162 11.14 -4.65 11.12
CA ILE A 162 9.80 -5.06 10.69
C ILE A 162 9.48 -6.48 11.16
N GLY A 163 10.43 -7.42 11.06
CA GLY A 163 10.26 -8.80 11.50
C GLY A 163 10.02 -8.96 13.02
N ALA A 164 10.35 -7.95 13.82
CA ALA A 164 10.10 -7.93 15.26
C ALA A 164 8.73 -7.32 15.63
N LEU A 165 8.01 -6.71 14.67
CA LEU A 165 6.72 -6.08 14.91
C LEU A 165 5.59 -7.10 14.92
N THR A 166 4.57 -6.85 15.75
CA THR A 166 3.34 -7.65 15.73
C THR A 166 2.34 -7.03 14.74
N PRO A 167 1.94 -7.74 13.67
CA PRO A 167 0.97 -7.23 12.70
C PRO A 167 -0.41 -7.09 13.35
N ALA A 168 -1.18 -6.11 12.87
CA ALA A 168 -2.60 -6.01 13.20
C ALA A 168 -3.34 -7.25 12.67
N PRO A 169 -4.46 -7.66 13.32
CA PRO A 169 -5.29 -8.74 12.82
C PRO A 169 -5.69 -8.49 11.37
N SER A 170 -5.54 -9.50 10.51
CA SER A 170 -5.98 -9.41 9.13
C SER A 170 -7.45 -9.03 9.07
N VAL A 171 -7.77 -7.96 8.36
CA VAL A 171 -9.16 -7.52 8.16
C VAL A 171 -9.77 -8.45 7.11
N ARG A 172 -10.32 -9.60 7.52
CA ARG A 172 -11.13 -10.42 6.62
C ARG A 172 -12.46 -9.75 6.40
N GLY A 173 -12.78 -9.43 5.15
CA GLY A 173 -14.17 -9.25 4.72
C GLY A 173 -14.98 -8.22 5.50
N ARG A 174 -14.41 -7.04 5.83
CA ARG A 174 -15.28 -5.86 6.00
C ARG A 174 -15.94 -5.66 4.63
N GLY A 175 -17.15 -6.18 4.46
CA GLY A 175 -17.88 -6.08 3.20
C GLY A 175 -17.84 -4.64 2.71
N ARG A 176 -17.53 -4.46 1.43
CA ARG A 176 -17.53 -3.22 0.62
C ARG A 176 -18.32 -2.09 1.29
N ARG A 177 -17.71 -1.37 2.23
CA ARG A 177 -18.35 -0.25 2.92
C ARG A 177 -17.33 0.86 3.20
N GLN A 178 -17.63 1.95 2.51
CA GLN A 178 -17.30 3.36 2.72
C GLN A 178 -16.07 3.90 1.97
N SER A 179 -16.39 4.86 1.10
CA SER A 179 -15.50 5.70 0.31
C SER A 179 -14.61 6.55 1.20
N CYS A 180 -13.31 6.65 0.86
CA CYS A 180 -12.52 7.82 1.22
C CYS A 180 -13.17 9.05 0.55
N ARG A 181 -13.71 9.97 1.36
CA ARG A 181 -13.91 11.36 0.94
C ARG A 181 -12.69 12.18 1.33
#